data_AF-A0A2A5T6S6-F1
#
_entry.id   AF-A0A2A5T6S6-F1
#
_cell.length_a   1.000
_cell.length_b   1.000
_cell.length_c   1.000
_cell.angle_alpha   90.00
_cell.angle_beta   90.00
_cell.angle_gamma   90.00
#
_symmetry.space_group_name_H-M   'P 1'
#
loop_
_entity.id
_entity.type
_entity.pdbx_description
1 polymer ?
#
loop_
_entity_poly.entity_id
_entity_poly.type
_entity_poly.pdbx_seq_one_letter_code
_entity_poly.pdbx_strand_id
1 'polypeptide(L)' 'MIHRPKSIWQGEWKIRKQGKEKKCICRKLHLAVDMSTYEIIAAETSLISVGDNEVLPTLLNPL' A
#
# COMPACT_ATOMS: atom_id res chain seq x y z
N MET A 1 20.62 -2.35 14.69
CA MET A 1 20.38 -1.84 13.32
C MET A 1 19.37 -2.77 12.66
N ILE A 2 18.11 -2.36 12.58
CA ILE A 2 17.07 -3.17 11.92
C ILE A 2 17.17 -2.88 10.43
N HIS A 3 17.56 -3.89 9.64
CA HIS A 3 17.65 -3.78 8.20
C HIS A 3 16.22 -3.74 7.63
N ARG A 4 15.75 -2.56 7.19
CA ARG A 4 14.51 -2.48 6.41
C ARG A 4 14.78 -3.14 5.05
N PRO A 5 14.04 -4.19 4.67
CA PRO A 5 14.16 -4.73 3.33
C PRO A 5 13.72 -3.67 2.33
N LYS A 6 14.60 -3.35 1.38
CA LYS A 6 14.31 -2.45 0.28
C LYS A 6 13.39 -3.20 -0.68
N SER A 7 12.10 -2.87 -0.67
CA SER A 7 11.13 -3.51 -1.56
C SER A 7 11.45 -3.15 -3.02
N ILE A 8 11.74 -4.19 -3.80
CA ILE A 8 12.18 -4.18 -5.22
C ILE A 8 11.21 -3.38 -6.12
N TRP A 9 9.94 -3.28 -5.69
CA TRP A 9 8.85 -2.58 -6.34
C TRP A 9 8.97 -1.04 -6.37
N GLN A 10 9.68 -0.43 -5.41
CA GLN A 10 9.76 1.03 -5.33
C GLN A 10 10.75 1.67 -6.31
N GLY A 11 11.77 0.92 -6.76
CA GLY A 11 12.88 1.45 -7.57
C GLY A 11 12.63 1.31 -9.06
N GLU A 12 12.51 0.06 -9.53
CA GLU A 12 12.58 -0.24 -10.97
C GLU A 12 11.28 0.12 -11.72
N TRP A 13 10.12 -0.12 -11.10
CA TRP A 13 8.82 0.24 -11.68
C TRP A 13 8.61 1.76 -11.75
N LYS A 14 9.07 2.47 -10.72
CA LYS A 14 8.99 3.94 -10.62
C LYS A 14 9.80 4.63 -11.71
N ILE A 15 11.01 4.14 -11.99
CA ILE A 15 11.89 4.68 -13.05
C ILE A 15 11.27 4.46 -14.44
N ARG A 16 10.71 3.28 -14.72
CA ARG A 16 10.11 2.97 -16.03
C ARG A 16 8.84 3.77 -16.34
N LYS A 17 8.01 4.08 -15.34
CA LYS A 17 6.72 4.75 -15.55
C LYS A 17 6.74 6.28 -15.42
N GLN A 18 7.60 6.85 -14.55
CA GLN A 18 7.54 8.29 -14.25
C GLN A 18 8.77 9.10 -14.69
N GLY A 19 9.80 8.45 -15.25
CA GLY A 19 11.06 9.12 -15.63
C GLY A 19 11.93 9.47 -14.42
N LYS A 20 13.20 9.79 -14.67
CA LYS A 20 14.24 9.97 -13.63
C LYS A 20 13.95 11.11 -12.63
N GLU A 21 13.05 12.05 -12.93
CA GLU A 21 12.93 13.31 -12.17
C GLU A 21 11.54 13.64 -11.60
N LYS A 22 10.48 12.88 -11.93
CA LYS A 22 9.18 13.10 -11.27
C LYS A 22 9.11 12.33 -9.96
N LYS A 23 8.97 13.06 -8.85
CA LYS A 23 8.69 12.48 -7.53
C LYS A 23 7.30 11.81 -7.53
N CYS A 24 7.23 10.49 -7.79
CA CYS A 24 6.05 9.67 -7.42
C CYS A 24 5.80 9.84 -5.92
N ILE A 25 4.68 10.44 -5.56
CA ILE A 25 4.06 10.25 -4.26
C ILE A 25 3.32 8.92 -4.36
N CYS A 26 3.99 7.85 -3.92
CA CYS A 26 3.39 6.54 -3.93
C CYS A 26 2.61 6.36 -2.61
N ARG A 27 1.37 5.84 -2.70
CA ARG A 27 0.50 5.51 -1.55
C ARG A 27 0.42 3.99 -1.40
N LYS A 28 0.19 3.52 -0.18
CA LYS A 28 -0.21 2.13 0.06
C LYS A 28 -1.71 2.02 -0.20
N LEU A 29 -2.12 0.97 -0.89
CA LEU A 29 -3.52 0.55 -1.02
C LEU A 29 -3.67 -0.74 -0.23
N HIS A 30 -4.56 -0.73 0.76
CA HIS A 30 -4.91 -1.89 1.56
C HIS A 30 -6.28 -2.39 1.11
N LEU A 31 -6.40 -3.69 0.83
CA LEU A 31 -7.63 -4.32 0.38
C LEU A 31 -8.04 -5.37 1.40
N ALA A 32 -9.30 -5.33 1.83
CA ALA A 32 -9.93 -6.43 2.56
C ALA A 32 -10.73 -7.26 1.56
N VAL A 33 -10.50 -8.57 1.57
CA VAL A 33 -11.14 -9.52 0.65
C VAL A 33 -11.88 -10.56 1.48
N ASP A 34 -13.14 -10.80 1.14
CA ASP A 34 -13.91 -11.89 1.72
C ASP A 34 -13.40 -13.24 1.19
N MET A 35 -13.11 -14.19 2.09
CA MET A 35 -12.53 -15.48 1.69
C MET A 35 -13.54 -16.42 1.03
N SER A 36 -14.84 -16.22 1.26
CA SER A 36 -15.90 -17.10 0.75
C SER A 36 -16.38 -16.70 -0.64
N THR A 37 -16.51 -15.40 -0.89
CA THR A 37 -16.96 -14.86 -2.19
C THR A 37 -15.81 -14.39 -3.07
N TYR A 38 -14.60 -14.23 -2.50
CA TYR A 38 -13.43 -13.62 -3.15
C TYR A 38 -13.65 -12.16 -3.57
N GLU A 39 -14.66 -11.49 -2.99
CA GLU A 39 -14.97 -10.10 -3.29
C GLU A 39 -14.17 -9.14 -2.40
N ILE A 40 -13.89 -7.94 -2.93
CA ILE A 40 -13.27 -6.86 -2.15
C ILE A 40 -14.37 -6.19 -1.32
N ILE A 41 -14.25 -6.26 0.01
CA ILE A 41 -15.24 -5.72 0.95
C ILE A 41 -14.84 -4.36 1.53
N ALA A 42 -13.55 -4.00 1.49
CA ALA A 42 -13.08 -2.68 1.86
C ALA A 42 -11.77 -2.34 1.14
N ALA A 43 -11.53 -1.05 0.94
CA ALA A 43 -10.29 -0.54 0.36
C ALA A 43 -9.90 0.77 1.06
N GLU A 44 -8.67 0.85 1.55
CA GLU A 44 -8.17 2.03 2.25
C GLU A 44 -6.81 2.46 1.71
N THR A 45 -6.63 3.77 1.50
CA THR A 45 -5.37 4.31 0.97
C THR A 45 -4.64 5.11 2.03
N SER A 46 -3.34 4.85 2.20
CA SER A 46 -2.52 5.51 3.21
C SER A 46 -1.17 5.98 2.65
N LEU A 47 -0.49 6.84 3.40
CA LEU A 47 0.88 7.24 3.08
C LEU A 47 1.84 6.06 3.27
N ILE A 48 2.97 6.08 2.55
CA ILE A 48 4.00 5.03 2.63
C ILE A 48 4.56 4.84 4.05
N SER A 49 4.46 5.87 4.91
CA SER A 49 4.93 5.86 6.29
C SER A 49 3.99 5.17 7.27
N VAL A 50 2.71 5.01 6.92
CA VAL A 50 1.69 4.44 7.80
C VAL A 50 1.87 2.93 7.87
N GLY A 51 1.91 2.38 9.08
CA GLY A 51 1.97 0.95 9.33
C GLY A 51 0.63 0.27 9.08
N ASP A 52 0.64 -1.02 8.74
CA ASP A 52 -0.58 -1.73 8.34
C ASP A 52 -1.55 -1.88 9.54
N ASN A 53 -1.01 -2.02 10.76
CA ASN A 53 -1.80 -2.05 12.00
C ASN A 53 -2.61 -0.77 12.24
N GLU A 54 -2.13 0.38 11.75
CA GLU A 54 -2.82 1.67 11.91
C GLU A 54 -4.04 1.77 10.99
N VAL A 55 -4.07 0.98 9.90
CA VAL A 55 -5.14 0.97 8.89
C VAL A 55 -6.20 -0.09 9.19
N LEU A 56 -5.83 -1.13 9.94
CA LEU A 56 -6.68 -2.27 10.25
C LEU A 56 -8.05 -1.90 10.86
N PRO A 57 -8.17 -0.95 11.82
CA PRO A 57 -9.46 -0.60 12.40
C PRO A 57 -10.46 -0.07 11.37
N THR A 58 -9.98 0.75 10.43
CA THR A 58 -10.79 1.32 9.34
C THR A 58 -11.27 0.24 8.36
N LEU A 59 -10.44 -0.78 8.12
CA LEU A 59 -10.81 -1.90 7.24
C LEU A 59 -11.83 -2.86 7.89
N LEU A 60 -11.78 -3.02 9.21
CA LEU A 60 -12.69 -3.92 9.94
C LEU A 60 -14.04 -3.30 10.24
N ASN A 61 -14.09 -1.98 10.41
CA ASN A 61 -15.31 -1.21 10.61
C ASN A 61 -15.40 -0.09 9.56
N PRO A 62 -15.72 -0.44 8.31
CA PRO A 62 -15.95 0.56 7.27
C PRO A 62 -17.13 1.47 7.67
N LEU A 63 -17.03 2.76 7.30
CA LEU A 63 -18.06 3.78 7.57
C LEU A 63 -19.41 3.45 6.89
#